data_AF-X0WXT9-F1
#
_entry.id   AF-X0WXT9-F1
#
_cell.length_a   1.000
_cell.length_b   1.000
_cell.length_c   1.000
_cell.angle_alpha   90.00
_cell.angle_beta   90.00
_cell.angle_gamma   90.00
#
_symmetry.space_group_name_H-M   'P 1'
#
loop_
_entity.id
_entity.type
_entity.pdbx_description
1 polymer ?
#
loop_
_entity_poly.entity_id
_entity_poly.type
_entity_poly.pdbx_seq_one_letter_code
_entity_poly.pdbx_strand_id
1 'polypeptide(L)'
;VMTGRHPNRSGVFSWNYAIRPEEVTITQVLKKAGYRTGHFGKWHLGPVKTDSPVNPGRCGFDEYLSHDNFFELNPPLSRNGADPEIHKGESSEIIVAEAGKFIRKVRAENKPFFVVIWFGSPHGPYRALEPDAALYADVEDEERRNRYAEITAMDRAMGQLRRAMQNLRVADDTLLWYCSDNGIPNKSGPTASLRGSKGNLYEGGIRVPAIIEWPAVVTKPRISTMPCVTSDIMPTVLDLLGLELPDCPIDGISLRPLIEG
;
A
#
# COMPACT_ATOMS: atom_id res chain seq x y z
N VAL A 1 -2.73 9.29 -1.77
CA VAL A 1 -2.08 8.22 -2.59
C VAL A 1 -2.56 8.23 -4.03
N MET A 2 -3.75 7.70 -4.38
CA MET A 2 -4.11 7.40 -5.78
C MET A 2 -4.28 8.62 -6.69
N THR A 3 -4.66 9.77 -6.15
CA THR A 3 -5.04 10.96 -6.95
C THR A 3 -4.01 12.08 -6.93
N GLY A 4 -3.01 12.03 -6.04
CA GLY A 4 -2.14 13.17 -5.77
C GLY A 4 -2.86 14.37 -5.10
N ARG A 5 -4.09 14.16 -4.61
CA ARG A 5 -4.95 15.22 -4.08
C ARG A 5 -5.33 14.97 -2.62
N HIS A 6 -5.57 16.06 -1.90
CA HIS A 6 -6.14 16.04 -0.57
C HIS A 6 -7.57 15.48 -0.63
N PRO A 7 -7.96 14.57 0.29
CA PRO A 7 -9.25 13.87 0.22
C PRO A 7 -10.47 14.81 0.18
N ASN A 8 -10.41 15.97 0.84
CA ASN A 8 -11.46 17.00 0.76
C ASN A 8 -11.72 17.52 -0.68
N ARG A 9 -10.69 17.62 -1.54
CA ARG A 9 -10.86 18.03 -2.94
C ARG A 9 -11.49 16.92 -3.77
N SER A 10 -11.20 15.66 -3.42
CA SER A 10 -11.80 14.46 -4.04
C SER A 10 -13.18 14.09 -3.47
N GLY A 11 -13.75 14.92 -2.57
CA GLY A 11 -15.07 14.69 -1.97
C GLY A 11 -15.13 13.57 -0.92
N VAL A 12 -13.98 13.12 -0.43
CA VAL A 12 -13.85 12.08 0.59
C VAL A 12 -13.63 12.76 1.94
N PHE A 13 -14.71 13.03 2.67
CA PHE A 13 -14.63 13.81 3.93
C PHE A 13 -14.43 12.97 5.19
N SER A 14 -14.60 11.65 5.08
CA SER A 14 -14.45 10.72 6.20
C SER A 14 -14.08 9.34 5.68
N TRP A 15 -13.68 8.44 6.59
CA TRP A 15 -13.50 7.03 6.27
C TRP A 15 -14.82 6.41 5.76
N ASN A 16 -14.73 5.38 4.92
CA ASN A 16 -15.86 4.74 4.22
C ASN A 16 -16.59 5.59 3.17
N TYR A 17 -16.15 6.83 2.91
CA TYR A 17 -16.61 7.54 1.72
C TYR A 17 -15.88 6.99 0.50
N ALA A 18 -16.65 6.59 -0.52
CA ALA A 18 -16.08 6.20 -1.79
C ALA A 18 -15.37 7.40 -2.45
N ILE A 19 -14.29 7.12 -3.19
CA ILE A 19 -13.73 8.11 -4.12
C ILE A 19 -14.79 8.49 -5.15
N ARG A 20 -14.67 9.67 -5.75
CA ARG A 20 -15.52 10.06 -6.88
C ARG A 20 -15.05 9.35 -8.17
N PRO A 21 -15.96 8.80 -9.00
CA PRO A 21 -15.60 8.16 -10.27
C PRO A 21 -14.84 9.06 -11.24
N GLU A 22 -14.99 10.39 -11.12
CA GLU A 22 -14.37 11.39 -11.97
C GLU A 22 -12.91 11.69 -11.60
N GLU A 23 -12.43 11.21 -10.44
CA GLU A 23 -11.03 11.42 -10.04
C GLU A 23 -10.08 10.66 -10.97
N VAL A 24 -9.09 11.38 -11.48
CA VAL A 24 -8.00 10.76 -12.25
C VAL A 24 -7.01 10.14 -11.27
N THR A 25 -6.79 8.85 -11.42
CA THR A 25 -5.85 8.08 -10.61
C THR A 25 -4.51 7.89 -11.31
N ILE A 26 -3.44 7.73 -10.52
CA ILE A 26 -2.08 7.50 -11.02
C ILE A 26 -2.03 6.29 -11.96
N THR A 27 -2.77 5.24 -11.65
CA THR A 27 -2.88 4.01 -12.44
C THR A 27 -3.53 4.22 -13.79
N GLN A 28 -4.53 5.10 -13.89
CA GLN A 28 -5.11 5.46 -15.20
C GLN A 28 -4.11 6.23 -16.07
N VAL A 29 -3.26 7.07 -15.48
CA VAL A 29 -2.17 7.77 -16.21
C VAL A 29 -1.11 6.75 -16.66
N LEU A 30 -0.61 5.92 -15.74
CA LEU A 30 0.44 4.93 -16.01
C LEU A 30 0.00 3.88 -17.04
N LYS A 31 -1.26 3.45 -17.01
CA LYS A 31 -1.81 2.52 -17.99
C LYS A 31 -1.75 3.09 -19.41
N LYS A 32 -2.02 4.39 -19.59
CA LYS A 32 -1.86 5.06 -20.90
C LYS A 32 -0.39 5.13 -21.34
N ALA A 33 0.54 5.20 -20.39
CA ALA A 33 1.98 5.14 -20.63
C ALA A 33 2.53 3.71 -20.83
N GLY A 34 1.66 2.68 -20.89
CA GLY A 34 2.06 1.31 -21.20
C GLY A 34 2.41 0.44 -20.00
N TYR A 35 2.22 0.95 -18.77
CA TYR A 35 2.39 0.15 -17.55
C TYR A 35 1.28 -0.88 -17.40
N ARG A 36 1.65 -2.07 -16.93
CA ARG A 36 0.70 -3.01 -16.35
C ARG A 36 0.47 -2.68 -14.89
N THR A 37 -0.78 -2.63 -14.46
CA THR A 37 -1.15 -2.15 -13.12
C THR A 37 -1.79 -3.26 -12.29
N GLY A 38 -1.29 -3.50 -11.08
CA GLY A 38 -1.78 -4.54 -10.17
C GLY A 38 -2.13 -4.02 -8.78
N HIS A 39 -3.25 -4.46 -8.19
CA HIS A 39 -3.64 -4.11 -6.82
C HIS A 39 -3.88 -5.35 -5.95
N PHE A 40 -3.27 -5.39 -4.77
CA PHE A 40 -3.36 -6.55 -3.88
C PHE A 40 -3.66 -6.12 -2.44
N GLY A 41 -4.73 -6.65 -1.85
CA GLY A 41 -5.15 -6.38 -0.48
C GLY A 41 -6.30 -5.37 -0.36
N LYS A 42 -6.23 -4.50 0.65
CA LYS A 42 -7.32 -3.61 1.05
C LYS A 42 -7.57 -2.57 -0.04
N TRP A 43 -8.83 -2.26 -0.35
CA TRP A 43 -9.16 -1.22 -1.31
C TRP A 43 -9.66 0.06 -0.63
N HIS A 44 -10.78 0.01 0.09
CA HIS A 44 -11.32 1.10 0.92
C HIS A 44 -11.59 2.44 0.23
N LEU A 45 -11.56 2.48 -1.11
CA LEU A 45 -12.02 3.62 -1.93
C LEU A 45 -13.42 3.39 -2.52
N GLY A 46 -14.06 2.28 -2.15
CA GLY A 46 -15.38 1.86 -2.57
C GLY A 46 -15.46 0.32 -2.63
N PRO A 47 -16.56 -0.26 -3.13
CA PRO A 47 -16.65 -1.71 -3.30
C PRO A 47 -15.73 -2.22 -4.41
N VAL A 48 -15.15 -3.41 -4.24
CA VAL A 48 -14.28 -4.09 -5.21
C VAL A 48 -15.06 -4.83 -6.30
N LYS A 49 -16.39 -4.95 -6.18
CA LYS A 49 -17.25 -5.65 -7.13
C LYS A 49 -17.26 -4.99 -8.52
N THR A 50 -17.51 -5.78 -9.55
CA THR A 50 -17.42 -5.35 -10.96
C THR A 50 -18.38 -4.21 -11.33
N ASP A 51 -19.53 -4.12 -10.67
CA ASP A 51 -20.58 -3.11 -10.86
C ASP A 51 -20.29 -1.78 -10.15
N SER A 52 -19.38 -1.77 -9.18
CA SER A 52 -18.94 -0.55 -8.52
C SER A 52 -18.23 0.39 -9.51
N PRO A 53 -18.62 1.68 -9.59
CA PRO A 53 -18.00 2.64 -10.48
C PRO A 53 -16.57 3.00 -10.05
N VAL A 54 -16.14 2.53 -8.88
CA VAL A 54 -14.87 2.87 -8.22
C VAL A 54 -14.16 1.64 -7.68
N ASN A 55 -14.43 0.45 -8.25
CA ASN A 55 -13.58 -0.71 -8.00
C ASN A 55 -12.15 -0.48 -8.53
N PRO A 56 -11.16 -1.28 -8.12
CA PRO A 56 -9.78 -1.12 -8.60
C PRO A 56 -9.66 -1.09 -10.14
N GLY A 57 -10.45 -1.91 -10.84
CA GLY A 57 -10.48 -1.94 -12.30
C GLY A 57 -10.93 -0.61 -12.94
N ARG A 58 -11.96 0.04 -12.38
CA ARG A 58 -12.42 1.37 -12.81
C ARG A 58 -11.40 2.46 -12.48
N CYS A 59 -10.64 2.28 -11.42
CA CYS A 59 -9.47 3.09 -11.07
C CYS A 59 -8.21 2.67 -11.85
N GLY A 60 -8.31 1.89 -12.93
CA GLY A 60 -7.21 1.67 -13.86
C GLY A 60 -6.25 0.53 -13.52
N PHE A 61 -6.56 -0.32 -12.55
CA PHE A 61 -5.83 -1.57 -12.34
C PHE A 61 -6.23 -2.62 -13.39
N ASP A 62 -5.25 -3.33 -13.98
CA ASP A 62 -5.50 -4.44 -14.91
C ASP A 62 -5.91 -5.71 -14.17
N GLU A 63 -5.28 -5.96 -13.02
CA GLU A 63 -5.50 -7.16 -12.21
C GLU A 63 -5.56 -6.77 -10.74
N TYR A 64 -6.51 -7.35 -10.01
CA TYR A 64 -6.58 -7.18 -8.57
C TYR A 64 -7.08 -8.41 -7.82
N LEU A 65 -6.52 -8.62 -6.64
CA LEU A 65 -7.01 -9.56 -5.62
C LEU A 65 -7.20 -8.76 -4.34
N SER A 66 -8.44 -8.42 -4.00
CA SER A 66 -8.70 -7.34 -3.05
C SER A 66 -9.91 -7.53 -2.17
N HIS A 67 -9.91 -6.86 -1.03
CA HIS A 67 -11.05 -6.76 -0.13
C HIS A 67 -11.46 -5.30 0.04
N ASP A 68 -12.75 -5.05 0.27
CA ASP A 68 -13.28 -3.68 0.43
C ASP A 68 -12.63 -2.95 1.61
N ASN A 69 -12.32 -3.66 2.69
CA ASN A 69 -11.84 -3.06 3.92
C ASN A 69 -10.91 -4.01 4.69
N PHE A 70 -11.12 -4.17 5.99
CA PHE A 70 -10.28 -4.95 6.89
C PHE A 70 -10.33 -6.46 6.59
N PHE A 71 -9.20 -7.12 6.69
CA PHE A 71 -9.07 -8.57 6.63
C PHE A 71 -7.79 -8.99 7.35
N GLU A 72 -7.81 -10.17 7.95
CA GLU A 72 -6.63 -10.79 8.58
C GLU A 72 -6.52 -12.24 8.09
N LEU A 73 -6.17 -13.19 8.95
CA LEU A 73 -6.05 -14.61 8.59
C LEU A 73 -7.25 -15.15 7.81
N ASN A 74 -6.94 -15.98 6.82
CA ASN A 74 -7.88 -16.59 5.92
C ASN A 74 -8.78 -15.57 5.19
N PRO A 75 -8.21 -14.54 4.54
CA PRO A 75 -9.00 -13.42 4.06
C PRO A 75 -9.96 -13.80 2.92
N PRO A 76 -11.20 -13.28 2.93
CA PRO A 76 -12.07 -13.31 1.76
C PRO A 76 -11.61 -12.27 0.74
N LEU A 77 -11.03 -12.69 -0.39
CA LEU A 77 -10.53 -11.77 -1.41
C LEU A 77 -11.31 -11.94 -2.71
N SER A 78 -11.69 -10.81 -3.31
CA SER A 78 -12.29 -10.74 -4.63
C SER A 78 -11.20 -10.62 -5.69
N ARG A 79 -11.22 -11.54 -6.66
CA ARG A 79 -10.38 -11.45 -7.84
C ARG A 79 -11.13 -10.73 -8.95
N ASN A 80 -10.60 -9.60 -9.40
CA ASN A 80 -11.17 -8.82 -10.51
C ASN A 80 -12.68 -8.53 -10.36
N GLY A 81 -13.17 -8.41 -9.12
CA GLY A 81 -14.55 -8.05 -8.82
C GLY A 81 -15.54 -9.21 -8.88
N ALA A 82 -15.04 -10.45 -8.93
CA ALA A 82 -15.83 -11.65 -8.72
C ALA A 82 -16.23 -11.82 -7.25
N ASP A 83 -17.08 -12.80 -6.96
CA ASP A 83 -17.44 -13.13 -5.58
C ASP A 83 -16.19 -13.49 -4.76
N PRO A 84 -16.07 -13.01 -3.50
CA PRO A 84 -14.89 -13.27 -2.70
C PRO A 84 -14.71 -14.75 -2.36
N GLU A 85 -13.48 -15.23 -2.46
CA GLU A 85 -13.08 -16.58 -2.06
C GLU A 85 -12.19 -16.51 -0.80
N ILE A 86 -12.30 -17.52 0.07
CA ILE A 86 -11.45 -17.62 1.26
C ILE A 86 -10.07 -18.17 0.87
N HIS A 87 -9.03 -17.36 1.05
CA HIS A 87 -7.66 -17.78 0.85
C HIS A 87 -7.05 -18.22 2.18
N LYS A 88 -6.75 -19.52 2.35
CA LYS A 88 -6.22 -20.02 3.62
C LYS A 88 -4.79 -19.53 3.90
N GLY A 89 -4.54 -19.06 5.12
CA GLY A 89 -3.20 -18.65 5.57
C GLY A 89 -3.12 -17.20 6.07
N GLU A 90 -1.89 -16.70 6.14
CA GLU A 90 -1.58 -15.33 6.57
C GLU A 90 -1.80 -14.34 5.42
N SER A 91 -2.49 -13.25 5.70
CA SER A 91 -3.04 -12.37 4.67
C SER A 91 -1.97 -11.58 3.93
N SER A 92 -0.93 -11.11 4.63
CA SER A 92 0.20 -10.36 4.07
C SER A 92 0.99 -11.21 3.09
N GLU A 93 1.29 -12.47 3.45
CA GLU A 93 1.95 -13.44 2.59
C GLU A 93 1.11 -13.78 1.36
N ILE A 94 -0.21 -13.97 1.51
CA ILE A 94 -1.13 -14.25 0.40
C ILE A 94 -1.08 -13.13 -0.64
N ILE A 95 -1.27 -11.88 -0.22
CA ILE A 95 -1.33 -10.74 -1.14
C ILE A 95 0.03 -10.42 -1.76
N VAL A 96 1.14 -10.61 -1.02
CA VAL A 96 2.50 -10.45 -1.56
C VAL A 96 2.83 -11.56 -2.55
N ALA A 97 2.47 -12.81 -2.26
CA ALA A 97 2.68 -13.91 -3.19
C ALA A 97 1.94 -13.66 -4.51
N GLU A 98 0.72 -13.13 -4.44
CA GLU A 98 -0.04 -12.76 -5.62
C GLU A 98 0.60 -11.60 -6.40
N ALA A 99 1.07 -10.57 -5.71
CA ALA A 99 1.85 -9.49 -6.33
C ALA A 99 3.10 -10.04 -7.06
N GLY A 100 3.81 -10.98 -6.44
CA GLY A 100 4.95 -11.66 -7.06
C GLY A 100 4.61 -12.43 -8.33
N LYS A 101 3.42 -13.09 -8.39
CA LYS A 101 2.92 -13.73 -9.62
C LYS A 101 2.64 -12.70 -10.71
N PHE A 102 2.01 -11.59 -10.36
CA PHE A 102 1.75 -10.50 -11.29
C PHE A 102 3.04 -9.92 -11.86
N ILE A 103 4.02 -9.57 -11.02
CA ILE A 103 5.31 -9.03 -11.46
C ILE A 103 6.02 -10.02 -12.40
N ARG A 104 6.01 -11.32 -12.07
CA ARG A 104 6.58 -12.37 -12.94
C ARG A 104 5.89 -12.40 -14.32
N LYS A 105 4.57 -12.35 -14.34
CA LYS A 105 3.78 -12.33 -15.58
C LYS A 105 4.11 -11.09 -16.42
N VAL A 106 4.07 -9.91 -15.83
CA VAL A 106 4.36 -8.65 -16.54
C VAL A 106 5.81 -8.62 -17.06
N ARG A 107 6.76 -9.13 -16.29
CA ARG A 107 8.15 -9.27 -16.73
C ARG A 107 8.27 -10.16 -17.97
N ALA A 108 7.51 -11.26 -18.04
CA ALA A 108 7.48 -12.13 -19.22
C ALA A 108 6.86 -11.45 -20.45
N GLU A 109 5.99 -10.45 -20.25
CA GLU A 109 5.44 -9.59 -21.31
C GLU A 109 6.40 -8.46 -21.73
N ASN A 110 7.57 -8.34 -21.08
CA ASN A 110 8.54 -7.26 -21.28
C ASN A 110 7.92 -5.85 -21.16
N LYS A 111 7.02 -5.67 -20.18
CA LYS A 111 6.38 -4.40 -19.86
C LYS A 111 6.81 -3.87 -18.50
N PRO A 112 6.75 -2.56 -18.26
CA PRO A 112 6.89 -2.02 -16.91
C PRO A 112 5.63 -2.30 -16.08
N PHE A 113 5.78 -2.34 -14.75
CA PHE A 113 4.69 -2.59 -13.83
C PHE A 113 4.54 -1.47 -12.80
N PHE A 114 3.31 -1.28 -12.33
CA PHE A 114 2.99 -0.51 -11.14
C PHE A 114 2.12 -1.36 -10.23
N VAL A 115 2.61 -1.65 -9.03
CA VAL A 115 1.93 -2.52 -8.07
C VAL A 115 1.62 -1.75 -6.79
N VAL A 116 0.38 -1.87 -6.34
CA VAL A 116 -0.05 -1.38 -5.04
C VAL A 116 -0.38 -2.58 -4.16
N ILE A 117 0.29 -2.66 -3.00
CA ILE A 117 0.00 -3.65 -1.96
C ILE A 117 -0.45 -2.90 -0.73
N TRP A 118 -1.73 -3.03 -0.37
CA TRP A 118 -2.29 -2.45 0.84
C TRP A 118 -2.63 -3.57 1.81
N PHE A 119 -1.78 -3.77 2.80
CA PHE A 119 -1.96 -4.79 3.83
C PHE A 119 -3.26 -4.57 4.62
N GLY A 120 -3.90 -5.67 5.02
CA GLY A 120 -4.97 -5.64 6.02
C GLY A 120 -4.38 -5.42 7.41
N SER A 121 -3.30 -6.13 7.69
CA SER A 121 -2.52 -6.05 8.92
C SER A 121 -1.72 -4.73 9.03
N PRO A 122 -1.39 -4.26 10.24
CA PRO A 122 -1.82 -4.79 11.54
C PRO A 122 -3.08 -4.07 12.01
N HIS A 123 -4.21 -4.19 11.28
CA HIS A 123 -5.47 -3.59 11.68
C HIS A 123 -6.26 -4.56 12.57
N GLY A 124 -7.02 -4.04 13.54
CA GLY A 124 -7.88 -4.91 14.36
C GLY A 124 -9.00 -5.55 13.53
N PRO A 125 -9.50 -6.74 13.91
CA PRO A 125 -9.14 -7.53 15.09
C PRO A 125 -7.86 -8.35 14.88
N TYR A 126 -6.88 -8.24 15.80
CA TYR A 126 -5.58 -8.88 15.58
C TYR A 126 -5.63 -10.40 15.77
N ARG A 127 -5.10 -11.13 14.78
CA ARG A 127 -5.00 -12.59 14.75
C ARG A 127 -3.70 -13.00 14.09
N ALA A 128 -2.92 -13.79 14.80
CA ALA A 128 -1.65 -14.32 14.30
C ALA A 128 -1.67 -15.85 14.19
N LEU A 129 -0.80 -16.38 13.33
CA LEU A 129 -0.48 -17.79 13.34
C LEU A 129 0.27 -18.14 14.64
N GLU A 130 0.06 -19.35 15.15
CA GLU A 130 0.65 -19.80 16.42
C GLU A 130 2.19 -19.67 16.46
N PRO A 131 2.95 -20.02 15.40
CA PRO A 131 4.39 -19.82 15.38
C PRO A 131 4.82 -18.35 15.50
N ASP A 132 4.04 -17.41 14.97
CA ASP A 132 4.33 -15.98 15.05
C ASP A 132 3.99 -15.43 16.44
N ALA A 133 2.87 -15.85 17.01
CA ALA A 133 2.48 -15.48 18.37
C ALA A 133 3.47 -16.01 19.42
N ALA A 134 4.05 -17.19 19.18
CA ALA A 134 5.04 -17.81 20.07
C ALA A 134 6.32 -16.99 20.24
N LEU A 135 6.68 -16.13 19.28
CA LEU A 135 7.83 -15.22 19.38
C LEU A 135 7.64 -14.14 20.47
N TYR A 136 6.40 -13.95 20.91
CA TYR A 136 5.99 -12.92 21.87
C TYR A 136 5.28 -13.54 23.08
N ALA A 137 5.67 -14.77 23.45
CA ALA A 137 5.06 -15.51 24.56
C ALA A 137 5.18 -14.81 25.93
N ASP A 138 6.13 -13.88 26.06
CA ASP A 138 6.34 -13.02 27.24
C ASP A 138 5.39 -11.80 27.28
N VAL A 139 4.66 -11.51 26.21
CA VAL A 139 3.65 -10.46 26.17
C VAL A 139 2.32 -11.00 26.71
N GLU A 140 1.98 -10.60 27.94
CA GLU A 140 0.77 -11.05 28.64
C GLU A 140 -0.53 -10.65 27.90
N ASP A 141 -0.60 -9.41 27.41
CA ASP A 141 -1.75 -8.89 26.67
C ASP A 141 -1.88 -9.56 25.29
N GLU A 142 -2.90 -10.41 25.13
CA GLU A 142 -3.10 -11.21 23.91
C GLU A 142 -3.30 -10.34 22.66
N GLU A 143 -4.05 -9.25 22.77
CA GLU A 143 -4.30 -8.32 21.66
C GLU A 143 -2.98 -7.72 21.16
N ARG A 144 -2.10 -7.26 22.06
CA ARG A 144 -0.76 -6.77 21.74
C ARG A 144 0.16 -7.87 21.21
N ARG A 145 0.12 -9.06 21.80
CA ARG A 145 0.90 -10.22 21.34
C ARG A 145 0.57 -10.55 19.88
N ASN A 146 -0.72 -10.65 19.55
CA ASN A 146 -1.17 -10.90 18.18
C ASN A 146 -0.80 -9.76 17.23
N ARG A 147 -0.88 -8.51 17.67
CA ARG A 147 -0.45 -7.37 16.87
C ARG A 147 1.04 -7.41 16.54
N TYR A 148 1.90 -7.74 17.50
CA TYR A 148 3.34 -7.85 17.25
C TYR A 148 3.66 -9.01 16.30
N ALA A 149 2.94 -10.12 16.45
CA ALA A 149 3.03 -11.26 15.55
C ALA A 149 2.57 -10.94 14.12
N GLU A 150 1.50 -10.16 13.93
CA GLU A 150 1.09 -9.65 12.62
C GLU A 150 2.16 -8.75 11.98
N ILE A 151 2.79 -7.87 12.76
CA ILE A 151 3.89 -7.05 12.27
C ILE A 151 5.07 -7.93 11.80
N THR A 152 5.37 -9.00 12.54
CA THR A 152 6.39 -9.98 12.11
C THR A 152 6.01 -10.70 10.83
N ALA A 153 4.76 -11.13 10.69
CA ALA A 153 4.28 -11.76 9.47
C ALA A 153 4.35 -10.80 8.26
N MET A 154 3.94 -9.53 8.46
CA MET A 154 4.03 -8.48 7.45
C MET A 154 5.49 -8.20 7.02
N ASP A 155 6.44 -8.17 7.96
CA ASP A 155 7.87 -8.06 7.65
C ASP A 155 8.39 -9.27 6.86
N ARG A 156 8.01 -10.49 7.28
CA ARG A 156 8.34 -11.71 6.54
C ARG A 156 7.80 -11.68 5.12
N ALA A 157 6.55 -11.24 4.92
CA ALA A 157 5.94 -11.04 3.61
C ALA A 157 6.71 -9.99 2.79
N MET A 158 7.11 -8.86 3.38
CA MET A 158 7.95 -7.87 2.69
C MET A 158 9.29 -8.47 2.24
N GLY A 159 9.91 -9.31 3.08
CA GLY A 159 11.09 -10.08 2.70
C GLY A 159 10.84 -11.01 1.50
N GLN A 160 9.65 -11.63 1.41
CA GLN A 160 9.27 -12.44 0.24
C GLN A 160 9.15 -11.59 -1.03
N LEU A 161 8.54 -10.39 -0.95
CA LEU A 161 8.45 -9.46 -2.08
C LEU A 161 9.83 -9.06 -2.59
N ARG A 162 10.72 -8.63 -1.69
CA ARG A 162 12.09 -8.23 -2.03
C ARG A 162 12.86 -9.37 -2.69
N ARG A 163 12.79 -10.59 -2.13
CA ARG A 163 13.38 -11.79 -2.75
C ARG A 163 12.79 -12.10 -4.12
N ALA A 164 11.48 -11.94 -4.30
CA ALA A 164 10.83 -12.16 -5.60
C ALA A 164 11.35 -11.16 -6.66
N MET A 165 11.46 -9.87 -6.32
CA MET A 165 12.01 -8.85 -7.22
C MET A 165 13.48 -9.10 -7.58
N GLN A 166 14.29 -9.54 -6.61
CA GLN A 166 15.69 -9.93 -6.84
C GLN A 166 15.79 -11.14 -7.77
N ASN A 167 15.02 -12.19 -7.51
CA ASN A 167 15.00 -13.41 -8.33
C ASN A 167 14.53 -13.14 -9.77
N LEU A 168 13.62 -12.20 -9.95
CA LEU A 168 13.13 -11.76 -11.27
C LEU A 168 14.07 -10.76 -11.95
N ARG A 169 15.15 -10.32 -11.26
CA ARG A 169 16.11 -9.31 -11.73
C ARG A 169 15.44 -8.01 -12.15
N VAL A 170 14.44 -7.59 -11.37
CA VAL A 170 13.76 -6.29 -11.54
C VAL A 170 14.05 -5.32 -10.40
N ALA A 171 14.65 -5.79 -9.30
CA ALA A 171 14.87 -4.99 -8.09
C ALA A 171 15.62 -3.68 -8.35
N ASP A 172 16.70 -3.69 -9.14
CA ASP A 172 17.51 -2.49 -9.38
C ASP A 172 16.73 -1.39 -10.10
N ASP A 173 15.82 -1.77 -11.00
CA ASP A 173 14.98 -0.87 -11.80
C ASP A 173 13.56 -0.72 -11.23
N THR A 174 13.39 -0.98 -9.92
CA THR A 174 12.11 -0.82 -9.24
C THR A 174 12.26 0.11 -8.05
N LEU A 175 11.46 1.19 -8.03
CA LEU A 175 11.24 1.99 -6.84
C LEU A 175 10.22 1.31 -5.94
N LEU A 176 10.65 0.85 -4.77
CA LEU A 176 9.80 0.35 -3.69
C LEU A 176 9.51 1.48 -2.70
N TRP A 177 8.23 1.81 -2.51
CA TRP A 177 7.78 2.81 -1.55
C TRP A 177 6.91 2.15 -0.48
N TYR A 178 7.38 2.17 0.76
CA TYR A 178 6.64 1.68 1.92
C TYR A 178 6.20 2.84 2.80
N CYS A 179 4.96 2.84 3.28
CA CYS A 179 4.48 3.74 4.32
C CYS A 179 3.22 3.19 5.01
N SER A 180 2.90 3.68 6.21
CA SER A 180 1.60 3.43 6.86
C SER A 180 0.52 4.37 6.31
N ASP A 181 -0.76 3.98 6.38
CA ASP A 181 -1.90 4.80 5.96
C ASP A 181 -2.23 5.92 6.96
N ASN A 182 -2.07 5.64 8.25
CA ASN A 182 -2.26 6.55 9.37
C ASN A 182 -1.42 6.12 10.58
N GLY A 183 -1.46 6.92 11.65
CA GLY A 183 -0.89 6.59 12.95
C GLY A 183 -1.58 5.41 13.67
N ILE A 184 -1.06 5.08 14.85
CA ILE A 184 -1.44 3.88 15.62
C ILE A 184 -2.71 4.15 16.47
N PRO A 185 -3.63 3.19 16.66
CA PRO A 185 -4.76 3.35 17.58
C PRO A 185 -4.31 3.49 19.05
N ASN A 186 -5.06 4.26 19.85
CA ASN A 186 -4.72 4.65 21.22
C ASN A 186 -4.48 3.48 22.21
N LYS A 187 -4.95 2.27 21.90
CA LYS A 187 -4.84 1.09 22.77
C LYS A 187 -3.74 0.10 22.36
N SER A 188 -3.05 0.34 21.24
CA SER A 188 -2.33 -0.74 20.56
C SER A 188 -0.85 -0.90 20.96
N GLY A 189 -0.31 -0.10 21.89
CA GLY A 189 1.06 -0.32 22.42
C GLY A 189 1.70 0.91 23.05
N PRO A 190 2.76 0.73 23.87
CA PRO A 190 3.54 1.85 24.39
C PRO A 190 4.39 2.45 23.26
N THR A 191 4.78 3.72 23.39
CA THR A 191 5.78 4.45 22.56
C THR A 191 5.39 4.93 21.15
N ALA A 192 4.55 5.96 21.09
CA ALA A 192 4.94 7.12 20.30
C ALA A 192 5.10 8.29 21.27
N SER A 193 6.28 8.91 21.33
CA SER A 193 6.48 10.22 21.98
C SER A 193 5.66 11.32 21.29
N LEU A 194 5.01 10.98 20.19
CA LEU A 194 4.18 11.83 19.38
C LEU A 194 2.78 11.94 19.99
N ARG A 195 2.29 13.17 20.11
CA ARG A 195 0.96 13.48 20.64
C ARG A 195 -0.14 12.87 19.75
N GLY A 196 -1.19 12.33 20.36
CA GLY A 196 -2.38 11.82 19.65
C GLY A 196 -2.22 10.43 19.04
N SER A 197 -3.27 9.96 18.38
CA SER A 197 -3.38 8.60 17.83
C SER A 197 -4.20 8.59 16.52
N LYS A 198 -4.43 7.42 15.94
CA LYS A 198 -5.29 7.23 14.75
C LYS A 198 -6.57 8.07 14.85
N GLY A 199 -6.83 8.87 13.81
CA GLY A 199 -7.99 9.77 13.73
C GLY A 199 -7.78 11.16 14.34
N ASN A 200 -6.61 11.45 14.92
CA ASN A 200 -6.24 12.79 15.36
C ASN A 200 -5.32 13.49 14.35
N LEU A 201 -5.37 14.82 14.30
CA LEU A 201 -4.45 15.66 13.50
C LEU A 201 -3.12 15.97 14.20
N TYR A 202 -2.86 15.34 15.34
CA TYR A 202 -1.56 15.44 16.00
C TYR A 202 -0.56 14.45 15.38
N GLU A 203 0.73 14.67 15.62
CA GLU A 203 1.83 13.85 15.06
C GLU A 203 1.59 12.35 15.17
N GLY A 204 1.11 11.83 16.30
CA GLY A 204 0.85 10.39 16.49
C GLY A 204 -0.31 9.84 15.66
N GLY A 205 -1.13 10.69 15.03
CA GLY A 205 -2.19 10.33 14.11
C GLY A 205 -1.83 10.45 12.63
N ILE A 206 -0.95 11.41 12.26
CA ILE A 206 -0.63 11.72 10.85
C ILE A 206 0.82 11.42 10.45
N ARG A 207 1.77 11.37 11.39
CA ARG A 207 3.18 11.10 11.12
C ARG A 207 3.42 9.60 11.18
N VAL A 208 3.82 9.05 10.04
CA VAL A 208 3.94 7.61 9.81
C VAL A 208 5.35 7.22 9.40
N PRO A 209 5.79 5.97 9.62
CA PRO A 209 7.00 5.47 9.01
C PRO A 209 6.85 5.46 7.48
N ALA A 210 7.92 5.83 6.78
CA ALA A 210 8.03 5.74 5.34
C ALA A 210 9.47 5.38 4.93
N ILE A 211 9.61 4.52 3.92
CA ILE A 211 10.88 4.06 3.36
C ILE A 211 10.78 4.05 1.84
N ILE A 212 11.79 4.59 1.16
CA ILE A 212 11.97 4.43 -0.29
C ILE A 212 13.25 3.62 -0.51
N GLU A 213 13.14 2.54 -1.27
CA GLU A 213 14.25 1.71 -1.73
C GLU A 213 14.26 1.71 -3.27
N TRP A 214 15.36 2.13 -3.88
CA TRP A 214 15.55 2.04 -5.32
C TRP A 214 17.04 1.83 -5.61
N PRO A 215 17.52 0.58 -5.75
CA PRO A 215 18.95 0.27 -5.72
C PRO A 215 19.78 0.98 -6.81
N ALA A 216 19.21 1.22 -8.00
CA ALA A 216 19.92 1.92 -9.07
C ALA A 216 20.11 3.43 -8.81
N VAL A 217 19.29 4.04 -7.95
CA VAL A 217 19.28 5.50 -7.71
C VAL A 217 19.74 5.84 -6.30
N VAL A 218 19.14 5.20 -5.29
CA VAL A 218 19.47 5.40 -3.87
C VAL A 218 20.56 4.41 -3.45
N THR A 219 21.80 4.73 -3.82
CA THR A 219 22.98 3.87 -3.57
C THR A 219 23.56 3.99 -2.16
N LYS A 220 23.19 5.04 -1.43
CA LYS A 220 23.63 5.29 -0.04
C LYS A 220 22.42 5.50 0.87
N PRO A 221 22.29 4.73 1.97
CA PRO A 221 21.23 4.96 2.96
C PRO A 221 21.31 6.38 3.52
N ARG A 222 20.16 7.05 3.63
CA ARG A 222 20.05 8.38 4.22
C ARG A 222 18.69 8.57 4.88
N ILE A 223 18.63 9.55 5.77
CA ILE A 223 17.41 9.97 6.45
C ILE A 223 17.11 11.40 6.01
N SER A 224 15.87 11.67 5.63
CA SER A 224 15.38 13.01 5.35
C SER A 224 14.51 13.52 6.50
N THR A 225 14.67 14.79 6.83
CA THR A 225 13.77 15.53 7.74
C THR A 225 12.74 16.37 7.00
N MET A 226 12.74 16.34 5.66
CA MET A 226 11.79 17.08 4.82
C MET A 226 10.36 16.55 5.07
N PRO A 227 9.40 17.41 5.44
CA PRO A 227 7.99 17.02 5.52
C PRO A 227 7.50 16.56 4.16
N CYS A 228 6.89 15.38 4.10
CA CYS A 228 6.32 14.77 2.90
C CYS A 228 4.92 14.23 3.22
N VAL A 229 4.07 14.14 2.21
CA VAL A 229 2.70 13.61 2.33
C VAL A 229 2.42 12.58 1.24
N THR A 230 1.46 11.68 1.47
CA THR A 230 1.14 10.62 0.49
C THR A 230 0.53 11.15 -0.81
N SER A 231 0.16 12.43 -0.87
CA SER A 231 -0.22 13.12 -2.11
C SER A 231 0.97 13.40 -3.02
N ASP A 232 2.20 13.38 -2.50
CA ASP A 232 3.42 13.57 -3.27
C ASP A 232 3.74 12.37 -4.18
N ILE A 233 3.16 11.20 -3.91
CA ILE A 233 3.44 9.95 -4.65
C ILE A 233 3.14 10.09 -6.14
N MET A 234 1.94 10.58 -6.51
CA MET A 234 1.58 10.75 -7.92
C MET A 234 2.53 11.69 -8.66
N PRO A 235 2.71 12.97 -8.24
CA PRO A 235 3.60 13.87 -8.96
C PRO A 235 5.05 13.37 -8.98
N THR A 236 5.53 12.71 -7.93
CA THR A 236 6.88 12.12 -7.90
C THR A 236 7.03 11.03 -8.95
N VAL A 237 6.11 10.07 -9.00
CA VAL A 237 6.18 8.96 -9.96
C VAL A 237 6.04 9.46 -11.40
N LEU A 238 5.13 10.41 -11.66
CA LEU A 238 4.96 10.94 -13.01
C LEU A 238 6.19 11.73 -13.47
N ASP A 239 6.80 12.54 -12.61
CA ASP A 239 8.05 13.26 -12.90
C ASP A 239 9.22 12.30 -13.18
N LEU A 240 9.40 11.27 -12.35
CA LEU A 240 10.43 10.24 -12.57
C LEU A 240 10.30 9.53 -13.94
N LEU A 241 9.08 9.44 -14.46
CA LEU A 241 8.78 8.83 -15.76
C LEU A 241 8.70 9.84 -16.91
N GLY A 242 8.88 11.14 -16.65
CA GLY A 242 8.72 12.20 -17.64
C GLY A 242 7.29 12.31 -18.18
N LEU A 243 6.29 11.94 -17.38
CA LEU A 243 4.87 12.00 -17.73
C LEU A 243 4.23 13.30 -17.21
N GLU A 244 3.25 13.81 -17.95
CA GLU A 244 2.49 14.98 -17.54
C GLU A 244 1.53 14.66 -16.38
N LEU A 245 1.33 15.65 -15.50
CA LEU A 245 0.27 15.60 -14.51
C LEU A 245 -1.10 15.64 -15.20
N PRO A 246 -2.14 15.01 -14.61
CA PRO A 246 -3.49 15.16 -15.14
C PRO A 246 -3.93 16.63 -15.08
N ASP A 247 -4.82 17.01 -16.00
CA ASP A 247 -5.41 18.37 -16.07
C ASP A 247 -6.42 18.60 -14.94
N CYS A 248 -5.92 18.64 -13.72
CA CYS A 248 -6.65 19.00 -12.52
C CYS A 248 -5.68 19.44 -11.41
N PRO A 249 -6.14 20.19 -10.38
CA PRO A 249 -5.28 20.59 -9.28
C PRO A 249 -4.68 19.38 -8.55
N ILE A 250 -3.34 19.33 -8.47
CA ILE A 250 -2.57 18.37 -7.68
C ILE A 250 -2.09 19.07 -6.39
N ASP A 251 -2.18 18.38 -5.26
CA ASP A 251 -1.83 18.93 -3.94
C ASP A 251 -0.46 18.48 -3.43
N GLY A 252 0.10 17.43 -4.02
CA GLY A 252 1.46 17.00 -3.76
C GLY A 252 2.49 17.70 -4.65
N ILE A 253 3.76 17.51 -4.31
CA ILE A 253 4.90 17.92 -5.11
C ILE A 253 5.76 16.71 -5.49
N SER A 254 6.59 16.85 -6.53
CA SER A 254 7.57 15.83 -6.84
C SER A 254 8.68 15.81 -5.79
N LEU A 255 8.93 14.63 -5.22
CA LEU A 255 10.07 14.35 -4.35
C LEU A 255 11.29 13.86 -5.13
N ARG A 256 11.28 13.93 -6.47
CA ARG A 256 12.41 13.52 -7.30
C ARG A 256 13.75 14.13 -6.84
N PRO A 257 13.88 15.44 -6.56
CA PRO A 257 15.13 16.00 -6.06
C PRO A 257 15.59 15.34 -4.75
N LEU A 258 14.64 15.01 -3.86
CA LEU A 258 14.94 14.33 -2.61
C LEU A 258 15.39 12.88 -2.82
N ILE A 259 14.89 12.19 -3.86
CA ILE A 259 15.22 10.79 -4.20
C ILE A 259 16.53 10.69 -4.97
N GLU A 260 16.82 11.60 -5.88
CA GLU A 260 18.04 11.59 -6.69
C GLU A 260 19.26 12.15 -5.92
N GLY A 261 19.03 13.01 -4.92
CA GLY A 261 20.06 13.53 -4.01
C GLY A 261 20.60 14.89 -4.45
#